data_AF-A0A7W5C7Y7-F1
#
_entry.id   AF-A0A7W5C7Y7-F1
#
_cell.length_a   1.000
_cell.length_b   1.000
_cell.length_c   1.000
_cell.angle_alpha   90.00
_cell.angle_beta   90.00
_cell.angle_gamma   90.00
#
_symmetry.space_group_name_H-M   'P 1'
#
loop_
_entity.id
_entity.type
_entity.pdbx_description
1 polymer ?
#
loop_
_entity_poly.entity_id
_entity_poly.type
_entity_poly.pdbx_seq_one_letter_code
_entity_poly.pdbx_strand_id
1 'polypeptide(L)'
;MLIKKKTDIHFILDHFQELSQWDSEGQKFYLVFEDRKRGGQWTLMSYGEERFSVHGLGQDYSDCQEYFFEEQAEILSFLWQNRAAFNAALKPTSMCS
;
A
#
# COMPACT_ATOMS: atom_id res chain seq x y z
N MET A 1 -4.62 -1.45 12.92
CA MET A 1 -4.93 0.01 12.81
C MET A 1 -5.81 0.24 11.58
N LEU A 2 -6.62 1.31 11.52
CA LEU A 2 -7.47 1.61 10.37
C LEU A 2 -7.38 3.11 10.04
N ILE A 3 -7.25 3.45 8.76
CA ILE A 3 -7.33 4.81 8.26
C ILE A 3 -8.75 5.35 8.49
N LYS A 4 -8.91 6.25 9.47
CA LYS A 4 -10.14 7.04 9.71
C LYS A 4 -9.94 8.51 9.38
N LYS A 5 -8.72 9.02 9.55
CA LYS A 5 -8.29 10.40 9.29
C LYS A 5 -7.03 10.39 8.42
N LYS A 6 -6.74 11.51 7.74
CA LYS A 6 -5.50 11.66 6.96
C LYS A 6 -4.24 11.50 7.82
N THR A 7 -4.29 11.94 9.07
CA THR A 7 -3.21 11.76 10.06
C THR A 7 -2.90 10.29 10.35
N ASP A 8 -3.89 9.40 10.23
CA ASP A 8 -3.65 7.97 10.44
C ASP A 8 -2.81 7.38 9.31
N ILE A 9 -2.87 7.96 8.12
CA ILE A 9 -2.03 7.53 6.99
C ILE A 9 -0.56 7.85 7.26
N HIS A 10 -0.25 9.03 7.80
CA HIS A 10 1.13 9.35 8.22
C HIS A 10 1.64 8.31 9.21
N PHE A 11 0.84 8.00 10.23
CA PHE A 11 1.19 6.99 11.22
C PHE A 11 1.42 5.60 10.58
N ILE A 12 0.60 5.24 9.60
CA ILE A 12 0.75 3.99 8.85
C ILE A 12 2.01 3.99 7.98
N LEU A 13 2.40 5.14 7.41
CA LEU A 13 3.62 5.27 6.62
C LEU A 13 4.86 5.17 7.52
N ASP A 14 4.84 5.84 8.67
CA ASP A 14 5.89 5.75 9.69
C ASP A 14 6.04 4.31 10.21
N HIS A 15 4.93 3.62 10.45
CA HIS A 15 4.90 2.22 10.87
C HIS A 15 4.76 1.24 9.70
N PHE A 16 5.04 1.65 8.46
CA PHE A 16 4.79 0.82 7.29
C PHE A 16 5.61 -0.47 7.32
N GLN A 17 6.83 -0.40 7.85
CA GLN A 17 7.73 -1.55 8.01
C GLN A 17 7.12 -2.67 8.86
N GLU A 18 6.29 -2.31 9.86
CA GLU A 18 5.60 -3.29 10.72
C GLU A 18 4.35 -3.88 10.05
N LEU A 19 3.78 -3.16 9.09
CA LEU A 19 2.53 -3.53 8.41
C LEU A 19 2.79 -4.28 7.09
N SER A 20 4.01 -4.21 6.58
CA SER A 20 4.41 -4.73 5.28
C SER A 20 5.30 -5.97 5.42
N GLN A 21 5.55 -6.64 4.30
CA GLN A 21 6.48 -7.75 4.22
C GLN A 21 7.86 -7.24 3.81
N TRP A 22 8.89 -7.75 4.46
CA TRP A 22 10.27 -7.48 4.10
C TRP A 22 10.70 -8.40 2.95
N ASP A 23 11.13 -7.80 1.85
CA ASP A 23 11.79 -8.48 0.74
C ASP A 23 13.31 -8.32 0.89
N SER A 24 13.98 -9.43 1.20
CA SER A 24 15.44 -9.47 1.35
C SER A 24 16.20 -9.39 0.02
N GLU A 25 15.58 -9.79 -1.11
CA GLU A 25 16.21 -9.69 -2.43
C GLU A 25 16.20 -8.23 -2.92
N GLY A 26 15.08 -7.55 -2.72
CA GLY A 26 14.91 -6.13 -3.08
C GLY A 26 15.35 -5.13 -2.02
N GLN A 27 15.69 -5.57 -0.80
CA GLN A 27 15.92 -4.74 0.39
C GLN A 27 14.82 -3.68 0.58
N LYS A 28 13.57 -4.11 0.42
CA LYS A 28 12.41 -3.23 0.39
C LYS A 28 11.25 -3.83 1.15
N PHE A 29 10.39 -2.96 1.65
CA PHE A 29 9.16 -3.35 2.29
C PHE A 29 8.02 -3.28 1.28
N TYR A 30 7.15 -4.28 1.22
CA TYR A 30 6.03 -4.28 0.28
C TYR A 30 4.72 -4.75 0.92
N LEU A 31 3.62 -4.17 0.47
CA LEU A 31 2.28 -4.46 0.96
C LEU A 31 1.32 -4.54 -0.22
N VAL A 32 0.69 -5.70 -0.39
CA VAL A 32 -0.28 -5.96 -1.44
C VAL A 32 -1.69 -5.84 -0.87
N PHE A 33 -2.57 -5.10 -1.54
CA PHE A 33 -3.97 -4.93 -1.17
C PHE A 33 -4.85 -4.84 -2.42
N GLU A 34 -6.14 -5.16 -2.29
CA GLU A 34 -7.04 -5.20 -3.44
C GLU A 34 -7.29 -3.80 -4.05
N ASP A 35 -7.31 -3.71 -5.38
CA ASP A 35 -7.86 -2.57 -6.10
C ASP A 35 -9.37 -2.75 -6.28
N ARG A 36 -10.14 -2.18 -5.35
CA ARG A 36 -11.62 -2.16 -5.44
C ARG A 36 -12.17 -1.27 -6.54
N LYS A 37 -11.36 -0.38 -7.10
CA LYS A 37 -11.77 0.59 -8.12
C LYS A 37 -11.71 -0.03 -9.52
N ARG A 38 -10.71 -0.87 -9.78
CA ARG A 38 -10.49 -1.52 -11.10
C ARG A 38 -10.60 -3.04 -11.10
N GLY A 39 -10.75 -3.70 -9.94
CA GLY A 39 -10.84 -5.15 -9.87
C GLY A 39 -9.47 -5.84 -10.03
N GLY A 40 -8.46 -5.31 -9.34
CA GLY A 40 -7.09 -5.83 -9.36
C GLY A 40 -6.45 -5.82 -7.97
N GLN A 41 -5.14 -5.63 -7.92
CA GLN A 41 -4.35 -5.49 -6.70
C GLN A 41 -3.32 -4.37 -6.85
N TRP A 42 -3.15 -3.60 -5.79
CA TRP A 42 -2.11 -2.61 -5.62
C TRP A 42 -1.01 -3.19 -4.75
N THR A 43 0.23 -3.04 -5.20
CA THR A 43 1.43 -3.36 -4.44
C THR A 43 2.11 -2.05 -4.09
N LEU A 44 2.03 -1.65 -2.83
CA LEU A 44 2.77 -0.50 -2.30
C LEU A 44 4.13 -0.99 -1.81
N MET A 45 5.20 -0.42 -2.34
CA MET A 45 6.58 -0.71 -1.97
C MET A 45 7.21 0.49 -1.30
N SER A 46 8.09 0.24 -0.35
CA SER A 46 8.89 1.23 0.37
C SER A 46 10.35 0.84 0.29
N TYR A 47 11.16 1.76 -0.23
CA TYR A 47 12.60 1.59 -0.46
C TYR A 47 13.43 2.31 0.61
N GLY A 48 12.87 2.60 1.78
CA GLY A 48 13.56 3.29 2.89
C GLY A 48 12.86 4.57 3.33
N GLU A 49 13.60 5.44 4.02
CA GLU A 49 13.09 6.49 4.93
C GLU A 49 11.87 7.26 4.42
N GLU A 50 11.77 7.61 3.12
CA GLU A 50 10.59 8.29 2.59
C GLU A 50 10.26 7.93 1.12
N ARG A 51 10.85 6.87 0.56
CA ARG A 51 10.63 6.50 -0.85
C ARG A 51 9.59 5.40 -0.97
N PHE A 52 8.47 5.73 -1.61
CA PHE A 52 7.40 4.79 -1.86
C PHE A 52 7.08 4.69 -3.35
N SER A 53 6.79 3.48 -3.82
CA SER A 53 6.25 3.23 -5.15
C SER A 53 4.98 2.40 -5.07
N VAL A 54 4.09 2.52 -6.05
CA VAL A 54 2.94 1.63 -6.20
C VAL A 54 2.94 0.98 -7.56
N HIS A 55 2.50 -0.26 -7.57
CA HIS A 55 2.32 -1.04 -8.78
C HIS A 55 0.91 -1.62 -8.81
N GLY A 56 0.19 -1.33 -9.88
CA GLY A 56 -1.17 -1.82 -10.10
C GLY A 56 -1.16 -3.01 -11.03
N LEU A 57 -1.65 -4.16 -10.55
CA LEU A 57 -1.80 -5.35 -11.37
C LEU A 57 -3.23 -5.87 -11.25
N GLY A 58 -3.98 -5.82 -12.34
CA GLY A 58 -5.31 -6.43 -12.44
C GLY A 58 -5.32 -7.57 -13.46
N GLN A 59 -6.47 -8.23 -13.59
CA GLN A 59 -6.65 -9.27 -14.61
C GLN A 59 -6.53 -8.70 -16.03
N ASP A 60 -7.07 -7.51 -16.26
CA ASP A 60 -7.11 -6.87 -17.58
C ASP A 60 -6.08 -5.74 -17.77
N TYR A 61 -5.26 -5.46 -16.74
CA TYR A 61 -4.23 -4.41 -16.82
C TYR A 61 -2.98 -4.80 -16.02
N SER A 62 -1.83 -4.61 -16.63
CA SER A 62 -0.54 -4.67 -15.96
C SER A 62 0.10 -3.31 -16.17
N ASP A 63 0.16 -2.48 -15.12
CA ASP A 63 0.92 -1.23 -15.19
C ASP A 63 2.42 -1.61 -15.27
N CYS A 64 2.99 -1.69 -16.48
CA CYS A 64 4.39 -2.07 -16.68
C CYS A 64 5.38 -1.14 -15.95
N GLN A 65 4.93 0.01 -15.46
CA GLN A 65 5.72 0.95 -14.67
C GLN A 65 5.18 1.06 -13.24
N GLU A 66 6.09 0.96 -12.28
CA GLU A 66 5.83 1.40 -10.91
C GLU A 66 5.68 2.92 -10.90
N TYR A 67 4.66 3.42 -10.20
CA TYR A 67 4.50 4.84 -9.95
C TYR A 67 5.22 5.20 -8.66
N PHE A 68 6.30 5.96 -8.76
CA PHE A 68 7.04 6.46 -7.61
C PHE A 68 6.40 7.75 -7.10
N PHE A 69 6.08 7.79 -5.81
CA PHE A 69 5.61 9.01 -5.17
C PHE A 69 6.83 9.89 -4.87
N GLU A 70 6.88 11.06 -5.52
CA GLU A 70 7.90 12.06 -5.22
C GLU A 70 7.47 12.92 -4.02
N GLU A 71 6.17 13.14 -3.86
CA GLU A 71 5.61 13.92 -2.76
C GLU A 71 4.79 13.06 -1.79
N GLN A 72 4.98 13.29 -0.49
CA GLN A 72 4.22 12.61 0.56
C GLN A 72 2.70 12.89 0.44
N ALA A 73 2.31 14.03 -0.13
CA ALA A 73 0.91 14.38 -0.41
C ALA A 73 0.23 13.44 -1.42
N GLU A 74 0.99 12.88 -2.36
CA GLU A 74 0.47 11.98 -3.40
C GLU A 74 0.15 10.60 -2.80
N ILE A 75 1.08 10.03 -2.04
CA ILE A 75 0.84 8.77 -1.33
C ILE A 75 -0.30 8.91 -0.31
N LEU A 76 -0.39 10.04 0.38
CA LEU A 76 -1.51 10.34 1.28
C LEU A 76 -2.85 10.34 0.53
N SER A 77 -2.90 10.99 -0.63
CA SER A 77 -4.11 11.05 -1.45
C SER A 77 -4.48 9.68 -2.01
N PHE A 78 -3.48 8.91 -2.45
CA PHE A 78 -3.65 7.57 -2.97
C PHE A 78 -4.16 6.59 -1.89
N LEU A 79 -3.52 6.56 -0.73
CA LEU A 79 -3.95 5.75 0.42
C LEU A 79 -5.31 6.20 0.94
N TRP A 80 -5.61 7.51 0.92
CA TRP A 80 -6.92 8.00 1.31
C TRP A 80 -8.03 7.52 0.36
N GLN A 81 -7.77 7.51 -0.95
CA GLN A 81 -8.71 6.97 -1.94
C GLN A 81 -8.88 5.46 -1.79
N ASN A 82 -7.79 4.73 -1.53
CA ASN A 82 -7.79 3.28 -1.39
C ASN A 82 -7.97 2.78 0.06
N ARG A 83 -8.29 3.69 1.00
CA ARG A 83 -8.31 3.39 2.44
C ARG A 83 -9.19 2.22 2.82
N ALA A 84 -10.29 1.99 2.09
CA ALA A 84 -11.20 0.89 2.37
C ALA A 84 -10.56 -0.47 2.09
N ALA A 85 -9.80 -0.59 1.00
CA ALA A 85 -9.09 -1.82 0.65
C ALA A 85 -7.81 -1.99 1.48
N PHE A 86 -7.08 -0.90 1.68
CA PHE A 86 -5.91 -0.90 2.56
C PHE A 86 -6.28 -1.31 4.00
N ASN A 87 -7.36 -0.76 4.55
CA ASN A 87 -7.90 -1.17 5.85
C ASN A 87 -8.37 -2.62 5.88
N ALA A 88 -8.82 -3.17 4.76
CA ALA A 88 -9.19 -4.58 4.67
C ALA A 88 -7.95 -5.48 4.68
N ALA A 89 -6.87 -5.07 3.99
CA ALA A 89 -5.59 -5.78 4.03
C ALA A 89 -4.89 -5.66 5.40
N LEU A 90 -5.00 -4.51 6.07
CA LEU A 90 -4.48 -4.30 7.42
C LEU A 90 -5.30 -4.96 8.51
N LYS A 91 -6.57 -5.29 8.25
CA LYS A 91 -7.30 -6.17 9.17
C LYS A 91 -6.69 -7.54 8.97
N PRO A 92 -5.93 -8.06 9.95
CA PRO A 92 -5.50 -9.44 9.87
C PRO A 92 -6.78 -10.25 9.71
N THR A 93 -6.84 -11.06 8.66
CA THR A 93 -7.82 -12.11 8.51
C THR A 93 -7.57 -13.13 9.62
N SER A 94 -7.92 -12.77 10.85
CA SER A 94 -8.54 -13.72 11.77
C SER A 94 -9.93 -13.98 11.22
N MET A 95 -10.00 -14.90 10.26
CA MET A 95 -11.15 -15.75 9.92
C MET A 95 -10.67 -16.69 8.82
N CYS A 96 -10.12 -17.86 9.22
CA CYS A 96 -10.82 -19.16 9.29
C CYS A 96 -11.01 -19.75 7.88
N SER A 97 -10.75 -21.01 7.55
CA SER A 97 -10.22 -22.22 8.18
C SER A 97 -10.13 -23.25 7.06
#